data_AF-A0A962ZM74-F1
#
_entry.id   AF-A0A962ZM74-F1
#
_cell.length_a   1.000
_cell.length_b   1.000
_cell.length_c   1.000
_cell.angle_alpha   90.00
_cell.angle_beta   90.00
_cell.angle_gamma   90.00
#
_symmetry.space_group_name_H-M   'P 1'
#
loop_
_entity.id
_entity.type
_entity.pdbx_description
1 polymer ?
#
loop_
_entity_poly.entity_id
_entity_poly.type
_entity_poly.pdbx_seq_one_letter_code
_entity_poly.pdbx_strand_id
1 'polypeptide(L)' 'MEDGHLRAGERWRQQSISGSVFEASAHCRDGRIFPGITGSAYITAQCTLLFDRNDPFRLGILAPLAP' A
#
# COMPACT_ATOMS: atom_id res chain seq x y z
N MET A 1 11.89 16.93 6.48
CA MET A 1 11.68 18.08 5.57
C MET A 1 11.23 19.33 6.32
N GLU A 2 10.31 19.21 7.29
CA GLU A 2 9.91 20.31 8.18
C GLU A 2 10.73 20.34 9.48
N ASP A 3 11.14 19.15 9.93
CA ASP A 3 12.01 18.81 11.05
C ASP A 3 13.49 18.62 10.67
N GLY A 4 13.83 18.81 9.38
CA GLY A 4 15.21 18.69 8.87
C GLY A 4 15.78 17.26 8.77
N HIS A 5 15.03 16.22 9.14
CA HIS A 5 15.54 14.83 9.15
C HIS A 5 15.70 14.18 7.77
N LEU A 6 15.07 14.76 6.74
CA LEU A 6 15.12 14.29 5.36
C LEU A 6 15.06 15.50 4.43
N ARG A 7 15.99 15.57 3.48
CA ARG A 7 16.04 16.62 2.46
C ARG A 7 15.05 16.34 1.34
N ALA A 8 14.60 17.38 0.64
CA ALA A 8 13.73 17.21 -0.52
C ALA A 8 14.45 16.41 -1.62
N GLY A 9 13.78 15.40 -2.17
CA GLY A 9 14.34 14.45 -3.15
C GLY A 9 15.31 13.42 -2.56
N GLU A 10 15.62 13.48 -1.26
CA GLU A 10 16.46 12.48 -0.61
C GLU A 10 15.74 11.14 -0.54
N ARG A 11 16.49 10.07 -0.83
CA ARG A 11 15.96 8.71 -0.84
C ARG A 11 15.95 8.13 0.57
N TRP A 12 14.77 7.81 1.05
CA TRP A 12 14.51 7.05 2.27
C TRP A 12 14.31 5.56 1.94
N ARG A 13 14.82 4.65 2.78
CA ARG A 13 14.58 3.20 2.67
C ARG A 13 13.81 2.72 3.89
N GLN A 14 12.61 2.22 3.67
CA GLN A 14 11.74 1.72 4.73
C GLN A 14 11.60 0.21 4.64
N GLN A 15 11.95 -0.50 5.71
CA GLN A 15 11.71 -1.94 5.84
C GLN A 15 10.35 -2.18 6.53
N SER A 16 9.60 -3.16 6.02
CA SER A 16 8.36 -3.67 6.64
C SER A 16 8.65 -4.71 7.72
N ILE A 17 7.62 -5.10 8.48
CA ILE A 17 7.76 -6.14 9.51
C ILE A 17 8.21 -7.50 8.94
N SER A 18 7.84 -7.82 7.69
CA SER A 18 8.23 -9.06 7.02
C SER A 18 9.56 -8.97 6.28
N GLY A 19 10.23 -7.80 6.31
CA GLY A 19 11.54 -7.59 5.72
C GLY A 19 11.55 -7.05 4.28
N SER A 20 10.40 -6.86 3.63
CA SER A 20 10.36 -6.15 2.34
C SER A 20 10.77 -4.68 2.50
N VAL A 21 11.35 -4.09 1.45
CA VAL A 21 11.83 -2.71 1.48
C VAL A 21 11.17 -1.88 0.39
N PHE A 22 10.67 -0.71 0.74
CA PHE A 22 10.30 0.35 -0.20
C PHE A 22 11.31 1.49 -0.15
N GLU A 23 11.52 2.11 -1.31
CA GLU A 23 12.29 3.35 -1.42
C GLU A 23 11.31 4.51 -1.61
N ALA A 24 11.50 5.59 -0.87
CA ALA A 24 10.66 6.77 -0.97
C ALA A 24 11.50 8.02 -1.18
N SER A 25 10.94 9.00 -1.86
CA SER A 25 11.47 10.37 -1.91
C SER A 25 10.28 11.32 -1.88
N ALA A 26 10.50 12.56 -1.48
CA ALA A 26 9.43 13.54 -1.46
C ALA A 26 9.93 14.94 -1.78
N HIS A 27 9.07 15.73 -2.42
CA HIS A 27 9.27 17.15 -2.64
C HIS A 27 8.16 17.95 -1.97
N CYS A 28 8.48 19.14 -1.49
CA CYS A 28 7.47 20.09 -1.01
C CYS A 28 7.22 21.16 -2.07
N ARG A 29 5.95 21.41 -2.40
CA ARG A 29 5.52 22.50 -3.27
C ARG A 29 4.24 23.11 -2.70
N ASP A 30 4.19 24.44 -2.60
CA ASP A 30 3.03 25.19 -2.10
C ASP A 30 2.53 24.68 -0.72
N GLY A 31 3.47 24.32 0.17
CA GLY A 31 3.18 23.78 1.50
C GLY A 31 2.66 22.34 1.52
N ARG A 32 2.67 21.63 0.39
CA ARG A 32 2.21 20.25 0.26
C ARG A 32 3.35 19.30 -0.07
N ILE A 33 3.29 18.10 0.51
CA ILE A 33 4.26 17.03 0.28
C ILE A 33 3.79 16.17 -0.89
N PHE A 34 4.69 15.94 -1.85
CA PHE A 34 4.50 15.06 -3.00
C PHE A 34 5.47 13.87 -2.88
N PRO A 35 5.04 12.75 -2.29
CA PRO A 35 5.88 11.57 -2.15
C PRO A 35 5.85 10.71 -3.42
N GLY A 36 7.01 10.22 -3.83
CA GLY A 36 7.16 9.09 -4.75
C GLY A 36 7.59 7.86 -3.97
N ILE A 37 6.89 6.75 -4.13
CA ILE A 37 7.18 5.48 -3.47
C ILE A 37 7.44 4.42 -4.55
N THR A 38 8.58 3.75 -4.44
CA THR A 38 9.01 2.69 -5.34
C THR A 38 9.07 1.38 -4.57
N GLY A 39 8.46 0.36 -5.16
CA GLY A 39 8.49 -1.02 -4.68
C GLY A 39 8.54 -2.00 -5.84
N SER A 40 8.58 -3.28 -5.52
CA SER A 40 8.47 -4.37 -6.49
C SER A 40 7.21 -5.18 -6.23
N ALA A 41 6.56 -5.62 -7.29
CA ALA A 41 5.43 -6.53 -7.23
C ALA A 41 5.74 -7.76 -8.10
N TYR A 42 5.12 -8.88 -7.76
CA TYR A 42 5.33 -10.16 -8.43
C TYR A 42 3.98 -10.77 -8.80
N ILE A 43 3.92 -11.47 -9.92
CA ILE A 43 2.73 -12.25 -10.30
C ILE A 43 2.59 -13.37 -9.29
N THR A 44 1.40 -13.46 -8.67
CA THR A 44 1.10 -14.50 -7.68
C THR A 44 0.21 -15.59 -8.26
N ALA A 45 -0.81 -15.20 -9.04
CA ALA A 45 -1.72 -16.12 -9.71
C ALA A 45 -2.46 -15.41 -10.85
N GLN A 46 -3.03 -16.21 -11.75
CA GLN A 46 -4.05 -15.81 -12.71
C GLN A 46 -5.29 -16.67 -12.45
N CYS A 47 -6.42 -16.03 -12.16
CA CYS A 47 -7.62 -16.71 -11.67
C CYS A 47 -8.87 -16.23 -12.39
N THR A 48 -9.87 -17.12 -12.48
CA THR A 48 -11.26 -16.79 -12.82
C THR A 48 -12.08 -16.86 -11.54
N LEU A 49 -12.60 -15.73 -11.07
CA LEU A 49 -13.50 -15.70 -9.91
C LEU A 49 -14.93 -16.07 -10.35
N LEU A 50 -15.54 -17.06 -9.69
CA LEU A 50 -16.90 -17.53 -9.98
C LEU A 50 -17.85 -17.09 -8.86
N PHE A 51 -18.98 -16.52 -9.25
CA PHE A 51 -19.97 -15.96 -8.34
C PHE A 51 -21.34 -16.60 -8.58
N ASP A 52 -21.59 -17.77 -7.98
CA ASP A 52 -22.86 -18.50 -8.11
C ASP A 52 -24.00 -17.74 -7.42
N ARG A 53 -25.18 -17.66 -8.06
CA ARG A 53 -26.34 -16.97 -7.50
C ARG A 53 -26.90 -17.63 -6.24
N ASN A 54 -26.67 -18.92 -6.07
CA ASN A 54 -27.14 -19.71 -4.93
C ASN A 54 -26.11 -19.83 -3.80
N ASP A 55 -24.90 -19.27 -3.98
CA ASP A 55 -23.89 -19.25 -2.93
C ASP A 55 -24.22 -18.18 -1.88
N PRO A 56 -24.51 -18.56 -0.61
CA PRO A 56 -24.81 -17.62 0.46
C PRO A 56 -23.62 -16.72 0.83
N PHE A 57 -22.40 -17.09 0.44
CA PHE A 57 -21.16 -16.36 0.70
C PHE A 57 -20.55 -15.74 -0.56
N ARG A 58 -21.32 -15.62 -1.65
CA ARG A 58 -20.89 -15.01 -2.92
C ARG A 58 -20.14 -13.68 -2.76
N LEU A 59 -20.48 -12.89 -1.74
CA LEU A 59 -19.90 -11.57 -1.45
C LEU A 59 -18.95 -11.55 -0.24
N GLY A 60 -18.53 -12.73 0.23
CA GLY A 60 -17.67 -12.90 1.39
C GLY A 60 -18.43 -13.28 2.66
N ILE A 61 -17.68 -13.83 3.62
CA ILE A 61 -18.14 -14.11 4.98
C ILE A 61 -17.79 -12.89 5.82
N LEU A 62 -18.79 -12.06 6.10
CA LEU A 62 -18.59 -10.90 6.95
C LEU A 62 -18.64 -11.34 8.41
N ALA A 63 -17.74 -10.79 9.23
CA ALA A 63 -17.93 -10.86 10.67
C ALA A 63 -19.28 -10.22 11.03
N PRO A 64 -20.00 -10.71 12.05
CA PRO A 64 -21.16 -10.00 12.56
C PRO A 64 -20.73 -8.56 12.89
N LEU A 65 -21.52 -7.57 12.48
CA LEU A 65 -21.37 -6.24 13.03
C LEU A 65 -21.44 -6.38 14.54
N ALA A 66 -20.39 -5.96 15.25
CA ALA A 66 -20.48 -5.78 16.69
C ALA A 66 -21.68 -4.83 16.94
N PRO A 67 -22.52 -5.11 17.96
CA PRO A 67 -23.66 -4.25 18.27
C PRO A 67 -23.24 -2.81 18.55
#